data_AF-A0A7C4VWB2-F1
#
_entry.id   AF-A0A7C4VWB2-F1
#
_cell.length_a   1.000
_cell.length_b   1.000
_cell.length_c   1.000
_cell.angle_alpha   90.00
_cell.angle_beta   90.00
_cell.angle_gamma   90.00
#
_symmetry.space_group_name_H-M   'P 1'
#
loop_
_entity.id
_entity.type
_entity.pdbx_description
1 polymer ?
#
loop_
_entity_poly.entity_id
_entity_poly.type
_entity_poly.pdbx_seq_one_letter_code
_entity_poly.pdbx_strand_id
1 'polypeptide(L)'
;MKIPPGIISTEKQHRVLRLNVNWGNADELVEIAKAVVITMEEDVAKYFPQTSAPIIQVIDPPTPPAANPPSLTQRLNLPVRLLLALVAGLALTFLLDYLDDSIRGRADLEAMGVSVLAEVPKGRR
;
A
#
# COMPACT_ATOMS: atom_id res chain seq x y z
N MET A 1 17.38 9.89 -37.73
CA MET A 1 16.42 10.50 -36.79
C MET A 1 15.36 9.45 -36.48
N LYS A 2 15.44 8.77 -35.33
CA LYS A 2 14.53 7.69 -34.92
C LYS A 2 13.27 8.32 -34.30
N ILE A 3 12.09 8.00 -34.81
CA ILE A 3 10.81 8.28 -34.15
C ILE A 3 10.23 6.92 -33.73
N PRO A 4 10.01 6.68 -32.43
CA PRO A 4 9.43 5.43 -31.96
C PRO A 4 7.94 5.33 -32.35
N PRO A 5 7.44 4.14 -32.76
CA PRO A 5 6.03 3.93 -33.03
C PRO A 5 5.25 3.83 -31.71
N GLY A 6 4.87 4.97 -31.15
CA GLY A 6 3.79 5.07 -30.19
C GLY A 6 2.47 5.15 -30.95
N ILE A 7 1.63 4.12 -30.85
CA ILE A 7 0.25 4.19 -31.33
C ILE A 7 -0.48 5.17 -30.41
N ILE A 8 -0.73 6.39 -30.88
CA ILE A 8 -1.71 7.28 -30.27
C ILE A 8 -3.04 6.95 -30.94
N SER A 9 -3.79 6.03 -30.35
CA SER A 9 -5.19 5.82 -30.72
C SER A 9 -6.04 6.72 -29.84
N THR A 10 -6.43 7.88 -30.37
CA THR A 10 -7.45 8.75 -29.81
C THR A 10 -8.81 8.22 -30.26
N GLU A 11 -9.44 7.39 -29.44
CA GLU A 11 -10.85 7.02 -29.66
C GLU A 11 -11.76 7.98 -28.89
N LYS A 12 -12.38 8.90 -29.62
CA LYS A 12 -13.32 9.90 -29.10
C LYS A 12 -14.74 9.35 -29.18
N GLN A 13 -15.15 8.50 -28.25
CA GLN A 13 -16.52 8.00 -28.19
C GLN A 13 -17.40 8.94 -27.34
N HIS A 14 -17.71 10.12 -27.90
CA HIS A 14 -18.47 11.17 -27.25
C HIS A 14 -19.87 10.70 -26.84
N ARG A 15 -20.14 10.62 -25.52
CA ARG A 15 -21.44 10.68 -24.79
C ARG A 15 -21.55 9.68 -23.62
N VAL A 16 -20.50 8.91 -23.30
CA VAL A 16 -20.53 8.00 -22.15
C VAL A 16 -19.51 8.44 -21.09
N LEU A 17 -20.00 8.77 -19.89
CA LEU A 17 -19.16 9.03 -18.72
C LEU A 17 -19.12 7.76 -17.85
N ARG A 18 -17.92 7.22 -17.61
CA ARG A 18 -17.73 6.09 -16.69
C ARG A 18 -17.06 6.61 -15.42
N LEU A 19 -17.73 6.43 -14.28
CA LEU A 19 -17.23 6.78 -12.97
C LEU A 19 -16.92 5.49 -12.20
N ASN A 20 -15.70 5.40 -11.67
CA ASN A 20 -15.31 4.30 -10.79
C ASN A 20 -15.17 4.86 -9.37
N VAL A 21 -15.99 4.37 -8.45
CA VAL A 21 -15.93 4.74 -7.03
C VAL A 21 -15.35 3.55 -6.27
N ASN A 22 -14.32 3.80 -5.45
CA ASN A 22 -13.69 2.79 -4.60
C ASN A 22 -13.79 3.24 -3.15
N TRP A 23 -14.31 2.39 -2.27
CA TRP A 23 -14.53 2.71 -0.86
C TRP A 23 -14.30 1.49 0.03
N GLY A 24 -13.93 1.73 1.30
CA GLY A 24 -13.57 0.67 2.24
C GLY A 24 -14.75 -0.14 2.78
N ASN A 25 -15.97 0.42 2.72
CA ASN A 25 -17.21 -0.20 3.17
C ASN A 25 -18.17 -0.39 1.99
N ALA A 26 -18.67 -1.62 1.80
CA ALA A 26 -19.55 -1.96 0.69
C ALA A 26 -20.93 -1.28 0.79
N ASP A 27 -21.44 -1.06 1.99
CA ASP A 27 -22.76 -0.44 2.20
C ASP A 27 -22.69 1.07 1.90
N GLU A 28 -21.67 1.74 2.43
CA GLU A 28 -21.42 3.17 2.17
C GLU A 28 -21.09 3.45 0.70
N LEU A 29 -20.45 2.50 0.00
CA LEU A 29 -20.12 2.67 -1.42
C LEU A 29 -21.37 2.89 -2.29
N VAL A 30 -22.44 2.15 -2.01
CA VAL A 30 -23.70 2.28 -2.74
C VAL A 30 -24.37 3.62 -2.46
N GLU A 31 -24.34 4.09 -1.21
CA GLU A 31 -24.86 5.40 -0.83
C GLU A 31 -24.09 6.55 -1.49
N ILE A 32 -22.76 6.47 -1.48
CA ILE A 32 -21.89 7.45 -2.15
C ILE A 32 -22.16 7.45 -3.65
N ALA A 33 -22.24 6.27 -4.29
CA ALA A 33 -22.49 6.19 -5.72
C ALA A 33 -23.87 6.76 -6.10
N LYS A 34 -24.90 6.53 -5.29
CA LYS A 34 -26.23 7.14 -5.47
C LYS A 34 -26.17 8.66 -5.32
N ALA A 35 -25.50 9.17 -4.28
CA ALA A 35 -25.34 10.59 -4.06
C ALA A 35 -24.62 11.28 -5.24
N VAL A 36 -23.57 10.65 -5.79
CA VAL A 36 -22.85 11.16 -6.97
C VAL A 36 -23.78 11.27 -8.18
N VAL A 37 -24.63 10.27 -8.43
CA VAL A 37 -25.62 10.30 -9.53
C VAL A 37 -26.62 11.44 -9.33
N ILE A 38 -27.18 11.60 -8.13
CA ILE A 38 -28.16 12.65 -7.81
C ILE A 38 -27.54 14.04 -8.00
N THR A 39 -26.35 14.28 -7.42
CA THR A 39 -25.67 15.56 -7.57
C THR A 39 -25.32 15.85 -9.02
N MET A 40 -24.93 14.82 -9.79
CA MET A 40 -24.71 14.99 -11.22
C MET A 40 -25.99 15.42 -11.92
N GLU A 41 -27.13 14.77 -11.70
CA GLU A 41 -28.42 15.10 -12.32
C GLU A 41 -28.94 16.50 -11.95
N GLU A 42 -28.77 16.92 -10.69
CA GLU A 42 -29.21 18.24 -10.21
C GLU A 42 -28.35 19.38 -10.77
N ASP A 43 -27.03 19.21 -10.82
CA ASP A 43 -26.10 20.27 -11.19
C ASP A 43 -25.70 20.28 -12.69
N VAL A 44 -26.23 19.38 -13.54
CA VAL A 44 -25.85 19.32 -14.97
C VAL A 44 -25.99 20.68 -15.65
N ALA A 45 -27.08 21.39 -15.38
CA ALA A 45 -27.36 22.68 -15.99
C ALA A 45 -26.32 23.75 -15.62
N LYS A 46 -25.70 23.63 -14.45
CA LYS A 46 -24.67 24.55 -13.95
C LYS A 46 -23.31 24.31 -14.61
N TYR A 47 -22.96 23.05 -14.86
CA TYR A 47 -21.68 22.68 -15.45
C TYR A 47 -21.71 22.62 -17.00
N PHE A 48 -22.88 22.53 -17.61
CA PHE A 48 -23.05 22.48 -19.06
C PHE A 48 -23.99 23.57 -19.62
N PRO A 49 -23.74 24.87 -19.33
CA PRO A 49 -24.62 25.97 -19.74
C PRO A 49 -24.72 26.16 -21.26
N GLN A 50 -23.83 25.53 -22.04
CA GLN A 50 -23.75 25.65 -23.49
C GLN A 50 -24.58 24.59 -24.24
N THR A 51 -25.22 23.67 -23.51
CA THR A 51 -25.99 22.57 -24.11
C THR A 51 -27.47 22.78 -23.80
N SER A 52 -28.28 23.03 -24.82
CA SER A 52 -29.74 23.10 -24.67
C SER A 52 -30.28 21.71 -24.34
N ALA A 53 -30.56 21.45 -23.06
CA ALA A 53 -31.09 20.20 -22.51
C ALA A 53 -30.15 18.97 -22.64
N PRO A 54 -29.10 18.87 -21.81
CA PRO A 54 -28.34 17.62 -21.68
C PRO A 54 -29.22 16.57 -20.99
N ILE A 55 -29.76 15.63 -21.76
CA ILE A 55 -30.47 14.46 -21.23
C ILE A 55 -29.39 13.47 -20.74
N ILE A 56 -29.10 13.49 -19.44
CA ILE A 56 -28.30 12.43 -18.81
C ILE A 56 -29.21 11.23 -18.60
N GLN A 57 -28.83 10.09 -19.16
CA GLN A 57 -29.46 8.81 -18.87
C GLN A 57 -28.45 7.95 -18.14
N VAL A 58 -28.82 7.48 -16.95
CA VAL A 58 -28.05 6.50 -16.20
C VAL A 58 -28.13 5.17 -16.94
N ILE A 59 -27.03 4.78 -17.59
CA ILE A 59 -26.95 3.54 -18.37
C ILE A 59 -26.80 2.32 -17.45
N ASP A 60 -26.10 2.49 -16.32
CA ASP A 60 -25.81 1.42 -15.37
C ASP A 60 -26.02 1.94 -13.94
N PRO A 61 -27.10 1.52 -13.25
CA PRO A 61 -27.36 1.96 -11.89
C PRO A 61 -26.32 1.37 -10.92
N PRO A 62 -25.91 2.10 -9.88
CA PRO A 62 -24.94 1.62 -8.92
C PRO A 62 -25.50 0.43 -8.13
N THR A 63 -25.12 -0.79 -8.53
CA THR A 63 -25.37 -2.00 -7.75
C THR A 63 -24.26 -2.22 -6.74
N PRO A 64 -24.54 -2.87 -5.58
CA PRO A 64 -23.50 -3.28 -4.67
C PRO A 64 -22.46 -4.10 -5.44
N PRO A 65 -21.16 -3.79 -5.34
CA PRO A 65 -20.16 -4.66 -5.92
C PRO A 65 -20.36 -6.04 -5.29
N ALA A 66 -20.33 -7.09 -6.12
CA ALA A 66 -20.18 -8.44 -5.59
C ALA A 66 -19.01 -8.41 -4.61
N ALA A 67 -19.19 -8.99 -3.42
CA ALA A 67 -18.19 -8.98 -2.36
C ALA A 67 -16.88 -9.53 -2.91
N ASN A 68 -16.01 -8.63 -3.37
CA ASN A 68 -14.77 -9.04 -4.00
C ASN A 68 -13.90 -9.57 -2.88
N PRO A 69 -13.45 -10.83 -2.95
CA PRO A 69 -12.56 -11.36 -1.94
C PRO A 69 -11.33 -10.43 -1.85
N PRO A 70 -10.86 -10.11 -0.64
CA PRO A 70 -9.73 -9.20 -0.49
C PRO A 70 -8.57 -9.69 -1.35
N SER A 71 -8.02 -8.76 -2.14
CA SER A 71 -6.98 -9.06 -3.12
C SER A 71 -5.82 -9.81 -2.46
N LEU A 72 -5.15 -10.69 -3.21
CA LEU A 72 -3.99 -11.44 -2.70
C LEU A 72 -2.96 -10.50 -2.07
N THR A 73 -2.71 -9.35 -2.70
CA THR A 73 -1.82 -8.30 -2.21
C THR A 73 -2.26 -7.76 -0.84
N GLN A 74 -3.56 -7.53 -0.64
CA GLN A 74 -4.09 -7.03 0.62
C GLN A 74 -3.99 -8.06 1.75
N ARG A 75 -4.13 -9.35 1.45
CA ARG A 75 -3.92 -10.44 2.42
C ARG A 75 -2.44 -10.62 2.77
N LEU A 76 -1.55 -10.46 1.80
CA LEU A 76 -0.11 -10.66 1.97
C LEU A 76 0.59 -9.48 2.62
N ASN A 77 0.00 -8.28 2.59
CA ASN A 77 0.59 -7.09 3.20
C ASN A 77 0.96 -7.28 4.69
N LEU A 78 0.10 -7.91 5.49
CA LEU A 78 0.35 -8.08 6.93
C LEU A 78 1.45 -9.12 7.20
N PRO A 79 1.38 -10.36 6.68
CA PRO A 79 2.47 -11.34 6.84
C PRO A 79 3.82 -10.85 6.32
N VAL A 80 3.83 -10.19 5.16
CA VAL A 80 5.07 -9.67 4.55
C VAL A 80 5.69 -8.57 5.40
N ARG A 81 4.88 -7.63 5.92
CA ARG A 81 5.38 -6.60 6.85
C ARG A 81 5.93 -7.19 8.13
N LEU A 82 5.27 -8.20 8.69
CA LEU A 82 5.71 -8.86 9.91
C LEU A 82 7.04 -9.61 9.71
N LEU A 83 7.17 -10.33 8.59
CA LEU A 83 8.41 -11.01 8.22
C LEU A 83 9.54 -10.01 8.00
N LEU A 84 9.29 -8.93 7.25
CA LEU A 84 10.25 -7.84 7.05
C LEU A 84 10.71 -7.22 8.37
N ALA A 85 9.77 -6.92 9.27
CA ALA A 85 10.09 -6.36 10.58
C ALA A 85 10.96 -7.32 11.41
N LEU A 86 10.66 -8.62 11.37
CA LEU A 86 11.44 -9.64 12.08
C LEU A 86 12.86 -9.77 11.52
N VAL A 87 13.00 -9.83 10.20
CA VAL A 87 14.31 -9.89 9.53
C VAL A 87 15.11 -8.62 9.81
N ALA A 88 14.48 -7.46 9.72
CA ALA A 88 15.12 -6.18 10.04
C ALA A 88 15.58 -6.11 11.50
N GLY A 89 14.74 -6.56 12.45
CA GLY A 89 15.10 -6.60 13.87
C GLY A 89 16.28 -7.53 14.16
N LEU A 90 16.29 -8.71 13.52
CA LEU A 90 17.39 -9.67 13.66
C LEU A 90 18.69 -9.11 13.06
N ALA A 91 18.62 -8.56 11.85
CA ALA A 91 19.75 -7.90 11.21
C ALA A 91 20.30 -6.74 12.06
N LEU A 92 19.41 -5.96 12.67
CA LEU A 92 19.80 -4.85 13.53
C LEU A 92 20.42 -5.33 14.84
N THR A 93 19.98 -6.46 15.38
CA THR A 93 20.60 -7.09 16.56
C THR A 93 22.02 -7.56 16.24
N PHE A 94 22.22 -8.25 15.11
CA PHE A 94 23.57 -8.64 14.66
C PHE A 94 24.45 -7.44 14.33
N LEU A 95 23.88 -6.37 13.77
CA LEU A 95 24.62 -5.16 13.51
C LEU A 95 25.10 -4.53 14.82
N LEU A 96 24.22 -4.41 15.82
CA LEU A 96 24.60 -3.89 17.13
C LEU A 96 25.65 -4.76 17.82
N ASP A 97 25.53 -6.08 17.73
CA ASP A 97 26.51 -7.03 18.26
C ASP A 97 27.87 -6.91 17.54
N TYR A 98 27.86 -6.71 16.23
CA TYR A 98 29.09 -6.51 15.45
C TYR A 98 29.79 -5.18 15.74
N LEU A 99 29.03 -4.13 16.05
CA LEU A 99 29.59 -2.84 16.46
C LEU A 99 29.94 -2.79 17.96
N ASP A 100 29.58 -3.81 18.74
CA ASP A 100 29.87 -3.87 20.17
C ASP A 100 31.30 -4.37 20.39
N ASP A 101 32.24 -3.45 20.66
CA ASP A 101 33.63 -3.78 21.05
C ASP A 101 33.74 -4.35 22.48
N SER A 102 32.62 -4.76 23.11
CA SER A 102 32.61 -5.28 24.47
C SER A 102 33.16 -6.71 24.55
N ILE A 103 34.20 -6.87 25.37
CA ILE A 103 34.75 -8.18 25.75
C ILE A 103 33.91 -8.73 26.91
N ARG A 104 33.16 -9.81 26.68
CA ARG A 104 32.20 -10.38 27.64
C ARG A 104 32.77 -11.53 28.44
N GLY A 105 33.88 -12.12 28.01
CA GLY A 105 34.57 -13.13 28.80
C GLY A 105 35.89 -13.61 28.19
N ARG A 106 36.43 -14.67 28.79
CA ARG A 106 37.70 -15.27 28.36
C ARG A 106 37.67 -15.75 26.90
N ALA A 107 36.52 -16.24 26.42
CA ALA A 107 36.37 -16.78 25.07
C ALA A 107 36.61 -15.71 23.99
N ASP A 108 36.18 -14.47 24.24
CA ASP A 108 36.38 -13.35 23.31
C ASP A 108 37.86 -12.96 23.24
N LEU A 109 38.56 -12.99 24.38
CA LEU A 109 40.01 -12.74 24.46
C LEU A 109 40.83 -13.85 23.77
N GLU A 110 40.46 -15.11 24.01
CA GLU A 110 41.08 -16.27 23.37
C GLU A 110 40.83 -16.28 21.85
N ALA A 111 39.64 -15.89 21.40
CA ALA A 111 39.32 -15.75 19.97
C ALA A 111 40.16 -14.64 19.29
N MET A 112 40.60 -13.63 20.04
CA MET A 112 41.54 -12.60 19.59
C MET A 112 43.02 -13.02 19.71
N GLY A 113 43.31 -14.25 20.15
CA GLY A 113 44.68 -14.77 20.29
C GLY A 113 45.39 -14.40 21.60
N VAL A 114 44.66 -13.86 22.57
CA VAL A 114 45.20 -13.54 23.90
C VAL A 114 44.99 -14.74 24.84
N SER A 115 46.08 -15.33 25.32
CA SER A 115 46.03 -16.45 26.27
C SER A 115 45.60 -15.97 27.66
N VAL A 116 44.43 -16.39 28.13
CA VAL A 116 43.91 -16.02 29.45
C VAL A 116 44.52 -16.91 30.53
N LEU A 117 45.29 -16.31 31.46
CA LEU A 117 45.98 -17.05 32.53
C LEU A 117 45.10 -17.33 33.75
N ALA A 118 44.20 -16.41 34.09
CA ALA A 118 43.26 -16.55 35.19
C ALA A 118 42.07 -15.58 35.00
N GLU A 119 40.87 -16.01 35.38
CA GLU A 119 39.66 -15.18 35.39
C GLU A 119 39.27 -14.86 36.84
N VAL A 120 39.11 -13.59 37.19
CA VAL A 120 38.66 -13.19 38.53
C VAL A 120 37.15 -13.40 38.63
N PRO A 121 36.66 -14.27 39.53
CA PRO A 121 35.24 -14.56 39.64
C PRO A 121 34.47 -13.30 40.06
N LYS A 122 33.38 -12.98 39.34
CA LYS A 122 32.47 -11.90 39.73
C LYS A 122 31.84 -12.24 41.07
N GLY A 123 32.21 -11.49 42.10
CA GLY A 123 31.65 -11.63 43.44
C GLY A 123 30.13 -11.55 43.40
N ARG A 124 29.46 -12.55 43.98
CA ARG A 124 28.01 -12.61 44.13
C ARG A 124 27.57 -11.41 44.98
N ARG A 125 26.78 -10.51 44.40
CA ARG A 125 25.99 -9.52 45.16
C ARG A 125 24.70 -10.18 45.66
#